data_AF-A0A936MSI7-F1
#
_entry.id   AF-A0A936MSI7-F1
#
_cell.length_a   1.000
_cell.length_b   1.000
_cell.length_c   1.000
_cell.angle_alpha   90.00
_cell.angle_beta   90.00
_cell.angle_gamma   90.00
#
_symmetry.space_group_name_H-M   'P 1'
#
loop_
_entity.id
_entity.type
_entity.pdbx_description
1 polymer ?
#
loop_
_entity_poly.entity_id
_entity_poly.type
_entity_poly.pdbx_seq_one_letter_code
_entity_poly.pdbx_strand_id
1 'polypeptide(L)'
;MSLENYRRPRLVILHPRSSTREAARAMADNHIGAVLVTENQKLVGIVTDRDLALDVVAGELDSNTTTLRDVMSDEIACVDVDDSVKDVLDTMRKHACRRVPVLSEGRPVGIVTLDDLIIEGAVSLDDLRTVVCAQLEIAARFKAEGETHPLVPARPDMDTRSRARRRREARAENTYNRLLGAVERQTGLESREQAEQALRIALSNICRRLTPGEAQHLVAQLPSKLAISLDRPYEGPDKTITTETIQSDLRQTLHLIPDHAADILYAVCDVIADSVSAGEIESVRAELPTAMKDLFPTMPYRRAG
;
A
#
# COMPACT_ATOMS: atom_id res chain seq x y z
N MET A 1 4.94 18.29 -37.00
CA MET A 1 3.50 18.05 -36.81
C MET A 1 3.14 18.56 -35.44
N SER A 2 2.09 19.37 -35.33
CA SER A 2 1.50 19.77 -34.03
C SER A 2 0.86 18.56 -33.37
N LEU A 3 0.81 18.55 -32.03
CA LEU A 3 0.20 17.47 -31.26
C LEU A 3 -1.33 17.55 -31.17
N GLU A 4 -1.98 18.46 -31.91
CA GLU A 4 -3.44 18.60 -31.92
C GLU A 4 -4.17 17.30 -32.32
N ASN A 5 -3.53 16.45 -33.14
CA ASN A 5 -4.08 15.13 -33.50
C ASN A 5 -4.17 14.16 -32.30
N TYR A 6 -3.42 14.41 -31.23
CA TYR A 6 -3.44 13.63 -29.99
C TYR A 6 -4.39 14.21 -28.93
N ARG A 7 -5.18 15.23 -29.29
CA ARG A 7 -6.26 15.78 -28.46
C ARG A 7 -7.46 14.81 -28.47
N ARG A 8 -7.28 13.72 -27.72
CA ARG A 8 -8.11 12.52 -27.46
C ARG A 8 -8.61 11.73 -28.68
N PRO A 9 -8.24 10.44 -28.72
CA PRO A 9 -9.00 9.41 -27.98
C PRO A 9 -8.24 8.90 -26.74
N ARG A 10 -8.90 8.12 -25.85
CA ARG A 10 -8.27 7.30 -24.76
C ARG A 10 -7.73 7.98 -23.50
N LEU A 11 -7.85 9.28 -23.30
CA LEU A 11 -7.46 9.88 -22.02
C LEU A 11 -8.47 9.49 -20.91
N VAL A 12 -7.97 8.88 -19.85
CA VAL A 12 -8.73 8.60 -18.62
C VAL A 12 -8.04 9.33 -17.47
N ILE A 13 -8.84 10.03 -16.69
CA ILE A 13 -8.38 10.82 -15.55
C ILE A 13 -9.06 10.29 -14.29
N LEU A 14 -8.26 10.00 -13.27
CA LEU A 14 -8.72 9.56 -11.96
C LEU A 14 -8.20 10.49 -10.85
N HIS A 15 -8.84 10.42 -9.68
CA HIS A 15 -8.42 11.16 -8.49
C HIS A 15 -7.27 10.42 -7.77
N PRO A 16 -6.33 11.09 -7.08
CA PRO A 16 -5.25 10.43 -6.33
C PRO A 16 -5.74 9.43 -5.28
N ARG A 17 -6.95 9.63 -4.75
CA ARG A 17 -7.59 8.74 -3.77
C ARG A 17 -8.30 7.54 -4.39
N SER A 18 -8.41 7.46 -5.71
CA SER A 18 -8.98 6.27 -6.36
C SER A 18 -8.08 5.08 -6.05
N SER A 19 -8.67 3.91 -5.97
CA SER A 19 -7.94 2.65 -5.76
C SER A 19 -7.17 2.24 -7.01
N THR A 20 -6.11 1.48 -6.81
CA THR A 20 -5.36 0.86 -7.91
C THR A 20 -6.20 -0.15 -8.69
N ARG A 21 -7.19 -0.77 -8.06
CA ARG A 21 -8.22 -1.58 -8.73
C ARG A 21 -9.09 -0.76 -9.68
N GLU A 22 -9.54 0.43 -9.28
CA GLU A 22 -10.31 1.34 -10.16
C GLU A 22 -9.48 1.75 -11.38
N ALA A 23 -8.19 2.04 -11.20
CA ALA A 23 -7.30 2.29 -12.33
C ALA A 23 -7.16 1.06 -13.24
N ALA A 24 -6.93 -0.13 -12.69
CA ALA A 24 -6.88 -1.37 -13.47
C ALA A 24 -8.18 -1.61 -14.27
N ARG A 25 -9.32 -1.36 -13.63
CA ARG A 25 -10.63 -1.49 -14.26
C ARG A 25 -10.83 -0.49 -15.38
N ALA A 26 -10.48 0.78 -15.15
CA ALA A 26 -10.57 1.82 -16.16
C ALA A 26 -9.62 1.53 -17.35
N MET A 27 -8.43 1.00 -17.08
CA MET A 27 -7.52 0.52 -18.12
C MET A 27 -8.14 -0.58 -18.99
N ALA A 28 -8.76 -1.58 -18.34
CA ALA A 28 -9.44 -2.67 -19.03
C ALA A 28 -10.64 -2.19 -19.85
N ASP A 29 -11.52 -1.38 -19.26
CA ASP A 29 -12.76 -0.91 -19.89
C ASP A 29 -12.50 0.02 -21.09
N ASN A 30 -11.37 0.75 -21.09
CA ASN A 30 -11.01 1.69 -22.15
C ASN A 30 -9.94 1.14 -23.12
N HIS A 31 -9.41 -0.07 -22.86
CA HIS A 31 -8.32 -0.68 -23.60
C HIS A 31 -7.06 0.23 -23.68
N ILE A 32 -6.64 0.73 -22.52
CA ILE A 32 -5.49 1.64 -22.36
C ILE A 32 -4.50 1.10 -21.33
N GLY A 33 -3.24 1.49 -21.45
CA GLY A 33 -2.17 1.07 -20.52
C GLY A 33 -1.75 2.12 -19.48
N ALA A 34 -2.45 3.26 -19.42
CA ALA A 34 -2.15 4.32 -18.45
C ALA A 34 -3.38 5.18 -18.14
N VAL A 35 -3.43 5.70 -16.92
CA VAL A 35 -4.39 6.71 -16.47
C VAL A 35 -3.63 7.92 -15.93
N LEU A 36 -4.15 9.12 -16.20
CA LEU A 36 -3.64 10.33 -15.57
C LEU A 36 -4.31 10.54 -14.22
N VAL A 37 -3.58 11.10 -13.29
CA VAL A 37 -4.06 11.42 -11.95
C VAL A 37 -4.12 12.93 -11.80
N THR A 38 -5.31 13.45 -11.50
CA THR A 38 -5.48 14.90 -11.30
C THR A 38 -6.09 15.23 -9.96
N GLU A 39 -5.60 16.30 -9.34
CA GLU A 39 -6.16 16.88 -8.12
C GLU A 39 -6.38 18.38 -8.38
N ASN A 40 -7.58 18.89 -8.10
CA ASN A 40 -7.95 20.29 -8.37
C ASN A 40 -7.63 20.73 -9.81
N GLN A 41 -7.96 19.88 -10.79
CA GLN A 41 -7.71 20.07 -12.23
C GLN A 41 -6.23 20.15 -12.67
N LYS A 42 -5.29 19.94 -11.74
CA LYS A 42 -3.87 19.87 -12.06
C LYS A 42 -3.44 18.42 -12.22
N LEU A 43 -2.57 18.17 -13.20
CA LEU A 43 -1.93 16.86 -13.37
C LEU A 43 -0.93 16.66 -12.22
N VAL A 44 -1.17 15.64 -11.39
CA VAL A 44 -0.37 15.33 -10.19
C VAL A 44 0.24 13.94 -10.21
N GLY A 45 -0.15 13.09 -11.15
CA GLY A 45 0.60 11.89 -11.45
C GLY A 45 0.15 11.16 -12.71
N ILE A 46 0.84 10.06 -12.99
CA ILE A 46 0.46 9.05 -13.97
C ILE A 46 0.63 7.66 -13.34
N VAL A 47 -0.27 6.74 -13.69
CA VAL A 47 -0.18 5.32 -13.30
C VAL A 47 -0.32 4.47 -14.55
N THR A 48 0.61 3.54 -14.74
CA THR A 48 0.62 2.59 -15.86
C THR A 48 0.29 1.17 -15.42
N ASP A 49 -0.10 0.33 -16.37
CA ASP A 49 -0.18 -1.13 -16.22
C ASP A 49 1.04 -1.76 -15.53
N ARG A 50 2.25 -1.29 -15.90
CA ARG A 50 3.51 -1.72 -15.30
C ARG A 50 3.62 -1.30 -13.84
N ASP A 51 3.17 -0.11 -13.47
CA ASP A 51 3.17 0.33 -12.07
C ASP A 51 2.22 -0.56 -11.25
N LEU A 52 1.04 -0.90 -11.77
CA LEU A 52 0.14 -1.84 -11.10
C LEU A 52 0.79 -3.22 -10.91
N ALA A 53 1.44 -3.76 -11.94
CA ALA A 53 2.11 -5.06 -11.83
C ALA A 53 3.30 -5.04 -10.85
N LEU A 54 4.12 -4.00 -10.86
CA LEU A 54 5.37 -3.98 -10.11
C LEU A 54 5.25 -3.35 -8.72
N ASP A 55 4.41 -2.33 -8.57
CA ASP A 55 4.20 -1.64 -7.29
C ASP A 55 3.11 -2.29 -6.46
N VAL A 56 2.03 -2.78 -7.10
CA VAL A 56 0.90 -3.37 -6.38
C VAL A 56 1.05 -4.88 -6.26
N VAL A 57 1.09 -5.60 -7.40
CA VAL A 57 1.12 -7.07 -7.38
C VAL A 57 2.43 -7.59 -6.82
N ALA A 58 3.58 -7.25 -7.43
CA ALA A 58 4.89 -7.66 -6.94
C ALA A 58 5.26 -7.00 -5.60
N GLY A 59 4.60 -5.89 -5.26
CA GLY A 59 4.76 -5.22 -3.96
C GLY A 59 3.88 -5.77 -2.85
N GLU A 60 3.03 -6.77 -3.14
CA GLU A 60 2.07 -7.40 -2.23
C GLU A 60 1.10 -6.41 -1.56
N LEU A 61 0.72 -5.36 -2.29
CA LEU A 61 -0.26 -4.39 -1.86
C LEU A 61 -1.67 -4.85 -2.23
N ASP A 62 -2.66 -4.53 -1.38
CA ASP A 62 -4.06 -4.79 -1.69
C ASP A 62 -4.58 -3.71 -2.66
N SER A 63 -5.00 -4.16 -3.84
CA SER A 63 -5.48 -3.29 -4.92
C SER A 63 -6.75 -2.50 -4.57
N ASN A 64 -7.55 -2.94 -3.60
CA ASN A 64 -8.79 -2.27 -3.22
C ASN A 64 -8.54 -1.08 -2.30
N THR A 65 -7.51 -1.14 -1.45
CA THR A 65 -7.20 -0.13 -0.44
C THR A 65 -6.04 0.77 -0.83
N THR A 66 -5.13 0.27 -1.67
CA THR A 66 -3.97 1.03 -2.14
C THR A 66 -4.44 2.07 -3.15
N THR A 67 -4.12 3.33 -2.89
CA THR A 67 -4.55 4.46 -3.71
C THR A 67 -3.58 4.76 -4.85
N LEU A 68 -4.04 5.51 -5.86
CA LEU A 68 -3.14 5.97 -6.92
C LEU A 68 -2.02 6.86 -6.38
N ARG A 69 -2.28 7.65 -5.34
CA ARG A 69 -1.24 8.48 -4.68
C ARG A 69 -0.08 7.64 -4.15
N ASP A 70 -0.31 6.39 -3.77
CA ASP A 70 0.73 5.53 -3.18
C ASP A 70 1.71 4.99 -4.24
N VAL A 71 1.26 4.90 -5.49
CA VAL A 71 2.00 4.22 -6.57
C VAL A 71 2.30 5.10 -7.78
N MET A 72 1.58 6.22 -7.97
CA MET A 72 1.77 7.12 -9.10
C MET A 72 3.15 7.76 -9.10
N SER A 73 3.66 7.98 -10.30
CA SER A 73 4.80 8.87 -10.49
C SER A 73 4.34 10.32 -10.45
N ASP A 74 4.99 11.12 -9.60
CA ASP A 74 4.72 12.55 -9.35
C ASP A 74 5.66 13.47 -10.17
N GLU A 75 6.82 12.97 -10.60
CA GLU A 75 7.64 13.58 -11.64
C GLU A 75 7.08 13.28 -13.04
N ILE A 76 6.14 14.13 -13.49
CA ILE A 76 5.39 13.88 -14.70
C ILE A 76 6.09 14.53 -15.90
N ALA A 77 6.70 13.68 -16.73
CA ALA A 77 7.20 14.09 -18.03
C ALA A 77 6.03 14.37 -18.97
N CYS A 78 5.83 15.62 -19.38
CA CYS A 78 4.73 16.06 -20.22
C CYS A 78 5.21 17.08 -21.28
N VAL A 79 4.37 17.30 -22.28
CA VAL A 79 4.59 18.26 -23.37
C VAL A 79 3.36 19.16 -23.53
N ASP A 80 3.51 20.32 -24.13
CA ASP A 80 2.39 21.17 -24.53
C ASP A 80 1.83 20.75 -25.91
N VAL A 81 0.57 21.06 -26.19
CA VAL A 81 -0.10 20.72 -27.46
C VAL A 81 0.56 21.39 -28.67
N ASP A 82 1.23 22.51 -28.44
CA ASP A 82 1.98 23.25 -29.46
C ASP A 82 3.39 22.69 -29.73
N ASP A 83 3.86 21.74 -28.90
CA ASP A 83 5.16 21.09 -29.08
C ASP A 83 5.17 20.16 -30.32
N SER A 84 6.35 19.68 -30.67
CA SER A 84 6.54 18.76 -31.80
C SER A 84 6.62 17.30 -31.36
N VAL A 85 6.39 16.39 -32.32
CA VAL A 85 6.65 14.94 -32.14
C VAL A 85 8.10 14.65 -31.71
N LYS A 86 9.06 15.50 -32.11
CA LYS A 86 10.45 15.35 -31.67
C LYS A 86 10.59 15.62 -30.17
N ASP A 87 9.90 16.63 -29.65
CA ASP A 87 9.90 16.95 -28.22
C ASP A 87 9.29 15.82 -27.39
N VAL A 88 8.25 15.16 -27.94
CA VAL A 88 7.69 13.93 -27.35
C VAL A 88 8.74 12.82 -27.29
N LEU A 89 9.47 12.55 -28.38
CA LEU A 89 10.52 11.53 -28.41
C LEU A 89 11.65 11.85 -27.43
N ASP A 90 12.11 13.11 -27.40
CA ASP A 90 13.16 13.55 -26.49
C ASP A 90 12.71 13.40 -25.02
N THR A 91 11.45 13.73 -24.74
CA THR A 91 10.82 13.51 -23.43
C THR A 91 10.79 12.01 -23.07
N MET A 92 10.33 11.15 -24.00
CA MET A 92 10.31 9.70 -23.81
C MET A 92 11.70 9.12 -23.54
N ARG A 93 12.74 9.56 -24.26
CA ARG A 93 14.13 9.12 -24.05
C ARG A 93 14.69 9.59 -22.72
N LYS A 94 14.48 10.87 -22.39
CA LYS A 94 15.05 11.50 -21.20
C LYS A 94 14.45 10.88 -19.94
N HIS A 95 13.14 10.65 -19.95
CA HIS A 95 12.40 10.12 -18.80
C HIS A 95 12.14 8.61 -18.89
N ALA A 96 12.66 7.95 -19.93
CA ALA A 96 12.55 6.51 -20.16
C ALA A 96 11.08 6.02 -20.05
N CYS A 97 10.15 6.76 -20.64
CA CYS A 97 8.73 6.47 -20.65
C CYS A 97 8.21 6.23 -22.08
N ARG A 98 7.06 5.55 -22.22
CA ARG A 98 6.39 5.32 -23.52
C ARG A 98 5.13 6.15 -23.72
N ARG A 99 4.73 6.90 -22.71
CA ARG A 99 3.42 7.56 -22.63
C ARG A 99 3.66 8.93 -22.05
N VAL A 100 3.37 9.96 -22.83
CA VAL A 100 3.63 11.36 -22.48
C VAL A 100 2.28 12.10 -22.48
N PRO A 101 1.83 12.61 -21.33
CA PRO A 101 0.66 13.48 -21.27
C PRO A 101 0.88 14.73 -22.12
N VAL A 102 -0.14 15.11 -22.88
CA VAL A 102 -0.20 16.36 -23.62
C VAL A 102 -1.03 17.35 -22.82
N LEU A 103 -0.46 18.53 -22.57
CA LEU A 103 -1.09 19.62 -21.84
C LEU A 103 -1.52 20.73 -22.79
N SER A 104 -2.52 21.49 -22.36
CA SER A 104 -2.88 22.77 -22.96
C SER A 104 -3.27 23.68 -21.81
N GLU A 105 -2.62 24.84 -21.70
CA GLU A 105 -2.79 25.76 -20.57
C GLU A 105 -2.59 25.06 -19.20
N GLY A 106 -1.64 24.12 -19.13
CA GLY A 106 -1.34 23.35 -17.93
C GLY A 106 -2.38 22.28 -17.55
N ARG A 107 -3.40 22.05 -18.39
CA ARG A 107 -4.42 21.01 -18.19
C ARG A 107 -4.20 19.83 -19.14
N PRO A 108 -4.38 18.58 -18.68
CA PRO A 108 -4.23 17.41 -19.54
C PRO A 108 -5.34 17.33 -20.59
N VAL A 109 -4.94 17.38 -21.85
CA VAL A 109 -5.84 17.29 -23.01
C VAL A 109 -5.69 15.98 -23.78
N GLY A 110 -4.58 15.25 -23.61
CA GLY A 110 -4.34 13.98 -24.29
C GLY A 110 -3.17 13.18 -23.71
N ILE A 111 -2.86 12.06 -24.36
CA ILE A 111 -1.65 11.27 -24.12
C ILE A 111 -1.13 10.83 -25.47
N VAL A 112 0.17 11.02 -25.73
CA VAL A 112 0.86 10.42 -26.87
C VAL A 112 1.56 9.17 -26.38
N THR A 113 1.34 8.04 -27.05
CA THR A 113 2.04 6.80 -26.77
C THR A 113 3.06 6.46 -27.86
N LEU A 114 4.07 5.68 -27.50
CA LEU A 114 5.02 5.13 -28.47
C LEU A 114 4.30 4.33 -29.56
N ASP A 115 3.21 3.65 -29.20
CA ASP A 115 2.40 2.86 -30.13
C ASP A 115 1.71 3.76 -31.17
N ASP A 116 1.22 4.94 -30.76
CA ASP A 116 0.63 5.92 -31.69
C ASP A 116 1.68 6.41 -32.70
N LEU A 117 2.90 6.74 -32.23
CA LEU A 117 4.00 7.18 -33.10
C LEU A 117 4.42 6.10 -34.11
N ILE A 118 4.36 4.82 -33.71
CA ILE A 118 4.64 3.68 -34.58
C ILE A 118 3.56 3.53 -35.65
N ILE A 119 2.28 3.55 -35.25
CA ILE A 119 1.13 3.36 -36.16
C ILE A 119 1.07 4.46 -37.22
N GLU A 120 1.35 5.70 -36.83
CA GLU A 120 1.32 6.86 -37.72
C GLU A 120 2.55 6.96 -38.63
N GLY A 121 3.60 6.16 -38.38
CA GLY A 121 4.86 6.25 -39.12
C GLY A 121 5.54 7.62 -38.94
N ALA A 122 5.26 8.32 -37.85
CA ALA A 122 5.69 9.70 -37.61
C ALA A 122 7.19 9.82 -37.26
N VAL A 123 7.85 8.68 -37.00
CA VAL A 123 9.20 8.60 -36.42
C VAL A 123 10.02 7.48 -37.05
N SER A 124 11.36 7.61 -37.05
CA SER A 124 12.24 6.58 -37.60
C SER A 124 12.41 5.39 -36.66
N LEU A 125 12.80 4.22 -37.20
CA LEU A 125 13.14 3.05 -36.38
C LEU A 125 14.29 3.32 -35.40
N ASP A 126 15.25 4.16 -35.78
CA ASP A 126 16.35 4.56 -34.89
C ASP A 126 15.85 5.40 -33.73
N ASP A 127 14.92 6.33 -33.98
CA ASP A 127 14.30 7.11 -32.91
C ASP A 127 13.55 6.20 -31.91
N LEU A 128 12.78 5.24 -32.42
CA LEU A 128 12.08 4.26 -31.59
C LEU A 128 13.05 3.40 -30.77
N ARG A 129 14.14 2.95 -31.38
CA ARG A 129 15.19 2.16 -30.72
C ARG A 129 15.77 2.91 -29.52
N THR A 130 16.05 4.20 -29.66
CA THR A 130 16.60 4.99 -28.54
C THR A 130 15.64 5.10 -27.35
N VAL A 131 14.33 5.22 -27.59
CA VAL A 131 13.32 5.21 -26.53
C VAL A 131 13.32 3.88 -25.82
N VAL A 132 13.26 2.77 -26.56
CA VAL A 132 13.23 1.41 -25.99
C VAL A 132 14.49 1.12 -25.17
N CYS A 133 15.67 1.46 -25.69
CA CYS A 133 16.94 1.27 -24.96
C CYS A 133 16.96 2.04 -23.63
N ALA A 134 16.51 3.29 -23.62
CA ALA A 134 16.49 4.11 -22.40
C ALA A 134 15.68 3.47 -21.26
N GLN A 135 14.65 2.67 -21.59
CA GLN A 135 13.83 1.98 -20.58
C GLN A 135 14.47 0.72 -20.03
N LEU A 136 15.20 0.01 -20.89
CA LEU A 136 15.94 -1.18 -20.48
C LEU A 136 17.10 -0.77 -19.55
N GLU A 137 17.68 0.41 -19.80
CA GLU A 137 18.71 1.02 -18.96
C GLU A 137 18.21 1.46 -17.57
N ILE A 138 16.92 1.45 -17.24
CA ILE A 138 16.47 1.76 -15.86
C ILE A 138 16.82 0.60 -14.92
N ALA A 139 17.39 0.92 -13.76
CA ALA A 139 17.69 -0.08 -12.72
C ALA A 139 16.44 -0.89 -12.35
N ALA A 140 16.49 -2.20 -12.55
CA ALA A 140 15.42 -3.09 -12.14
C ALA A 140 15.46 -3.26 -10.62
N ARG A 141 14.32 -3.00 -9.95
CA ARG A 141 14.20 -2.97 -8.47
C ARG A 141 14.59 -4.29 -7.77
N PHE A 142 14.47 -5.41 -8.46
CA PHE A 142 14.76 -6.74 -7.92
C PHE A 142 16.08 -7.33 -8.44
N LYS A 143 16.83 -6.60 -9.28
CA LYS A 143 18.13 -7.06 -9.77
C LYS A 143 19.26 -6.41 -8.97
N ALA A 144 20.35 -7.16 -8.81
CA ALA A 144 21.57 -6.61 -8.25
C ALA A 144 22.13 -5.51 -9.17
N GLU A 145 22.80 -4.52 -8.56
CA GLU A 145 23.47 -3.44 -9.27
C GLU A 145 24.49 -4.03 -10.27
N GLY A 146 24.40 -3.65 -11.55
CA GLY A 146 25.24 -4.18 -12.63
C GLY A 146 24.62 -5.31 -13.46
N GLU A 147 23.45 -5.84 -13.10
CA GLU A 147 22.72 -6.88 -13.87
C GLU A 147 21.62 -6.32 -14.79
N THR A 148 21.74 -5.05 -15.19
CA THR A 148 20.82 -4.44 -16.16
C THR A 148 21.06 -4.97 -17.57
N HIS A 149 19.99 -5.05 -18.34
CA HIS A 149 20.04 -5.24 -19.79
C HIS A 149 19.85 -3.83 -20.35
N PRO A 150 20.77 -3.18 -21.09
CA PRO A 150 21.97 -3.67 -21.77
C PRO A 150 23.28 -3.42 -20.98
N LEU A 151 24.44 -3.71 -21.60
CA LEU A 151 25.83 -3.55 -21.08
C LEU A 151 26.24 -2.11 -20.67
N VAL A 152 25.28 -1.22 -20.43
CA VAL A 152 25.47 0.17 -20.04
C VAL A 152 25.03 0.31 -18.57
N PRO A 153 25.72 1.12 -17.75
CA PRO A 153 25.31 1.38 -16.37
C PRO A 153 23.86 1.86 -16.30
N ALA A 154 23.15 1.37 -15.28
CA ALA A 154 21.74 1.70 -15.10
C ALA A 154 21.53 3.21 -14.85
N ARG A 155 20.52 3.79 -15.49
CA ARG A 155 20.06 5.15 -15.16
C ARG A 155 19.36 5.12 -13.80
N PRO A 156 19.64 6.12 -12.93
CA PRO A 156 18.90 6.25 -11.69
C PRO A 156 17.42 6.54 -11.98
N ASP A 157 16.53 5.79 -11.35
CA ASP A 157 15.10 6.08 -11.36
C ASP A 157 14.85 7.27 -10.42
N MET A 158 14.57 8.43 -11.02
CA MET A 158 14.45 9.73 -10.36
C MET A 158 13.36 9.76 -9.27
N ASP A 159 12.37 8.87 -9.35
CA ASP A 159 11.21 8.81 -8.44
C ASP A 159 11.32 7.63 -7.43
N THR A 160 12.45 6.92 -7.38
CA THR A 160 12.58 5.71 -6.56
C THR A 160 12.36 5.98 -5.07
N ARG A 161 12.93 7.08 -4.54
CA ARG A 161 12.92 7.36 -3.09
C ARG A 161 11.54 7.78 -2.60
N SER A 162 10.83 8.65 -3.35
CA SER A 162 9.48 9.10 -3.02
C SER A 162 8.49 7.93 -3.05
N ARG A 163 8.49 7.14 -4.14
CA ARG A 163 7.63 5.95 -4.27
C ARG A 163 7.98 4.84 -3.29
N ALA A 164 9.25 4.59 -3.00
CA ALA A 164 9.63 3.56 -2.02
C ALA A 164 9.08 3.89 -0.62
N ARG A 165 9.16 5.15 -0.20
CA ARG A 165 8.59 5.60 1.08
C ARG A 165 7.06 5.46 1.10
N ARG A 166 6.37 6.01 0.10
CA ARG A 166 4.89 5.94 -0.01
C ARG A 166 4.39 4.49 0.02
N ARG A 167 5.05 3.58 -0.72
CA ARG A 167 4.71 2.15 -0.70
C ARG A 167 4.97 1.49 0.65
N ARG A 168 6.05 1.84 1.34
CA ARG A 168 6.31 1.29 2.69
C ARG A 168 5.20 1.71 3.66
N GLU A 169 4.77 2.97 3.59
CA GLU A 169 3.64 3.49 4.36
C GLU A 169 2.34 2.77 3.97
N ALA A 170 2.06 2.60 2.68
CA ALA A 170 0.89 1.87 2.19
C ALA A 170 0.89 0.39 2.59
N ARG A 171 2.07 -0.28 2.64
CA ARG A 171 2.17 -1.65 3.19
C ARG A 171 1.81 -1.70 4.66
N ALA A 172 2.39 -0.80 5.46
CA ALA A 172 2.09 -0.73 6.88
C ALA A 172 0.59 -0.46 7.13
N GLU A 173 0.01 0.43 6.33
CA GLU A 173 -1.42 0.74 6.31
C GLU A 173 -2.26 -0.50 5.97
N ASN A 174 -1.92 -1.21 4.89
CA ASN A 174 -2.65 -2.41 4.47
C ASN A 174 -2.56 -3.53 5.51
N THR A 175 -1.39 -3.77 6.10
CA THR A 175 -1.23 -4.77 7.17
C THR A 175 -2.08 -4.39 8.38
N TYR A 176 -2.06 -3.13 8.81
CA TYR A 176 -2.92 -2.64 9.89
C TYR A 176 -4.41 -2.81 9.55
N ASN A 177 -4.78 -2.47 8.31
CA ASN A 177 -6.17 -2.53 7.89
C ASN A 177 -6.69 -3.96 7.76
N ARG A 178 -5.83 -4.90 7.38
CA ARG A 178 -6.13 -6.34 7.36
C ARG A 178 -6.35 -6.89 8.77
N LEU A 179 -5.52 -6.45 9.73
CA LEU A 179 -5.67 -6.79 11.14
C LEU A 179 -7.02 -6.33 11.67
N LEU A 180 -7.37 -5.05 11.49
CA LEU A 180 -8.66 -4.51 11.91
C LEU A 180 -9.84 -5.23 11.21
N GLY A 181 -9.71 -5.52 9.91
CA GLY A 181 -10.74 -6.28 9.21
C GLY A 181 -10.91 -7.72 9.71
N ALA A 182 -9.83 -8.35 10.23
CA ALA A 182 -9.93 -9.63 10.90
C ALA A 182 -10.65 -9.50 12.26
N VAL A 183 -10.35 -8.45 13.03
CA VAL A 183 -11.08 -8.13 14.27
C VAL A 183 -12.56 -7.92 13.99
N GLU A 184 -12.93 -7.06 13.05
CA GLU A 184 -14.33 -6.81 12.65
C GLU A 184 -15.06 -8.12 12.32
N ARG A 185 -14.46 -8.98 11.48
CA ARG A 185 -15.08 -10.24 11.06
C ARG A 185 -15.24 -11.25 12.20
N GLN A 186 -14.26 -11.37 13.10
CA GLN A 186 -14.31 -12.35 14.19
C GLN A 186 -15.17 -11.88 15.37
N THR A 187 -15.23 -10.56 15.61
CA THR A 187 -15.98 -9.97 16.74
C THR A 187 -17.42 -9.61 16.39
N GLY A 188 -17.74 -9.38 15.11
CA GLY A 188 -19.04 -8.89 14.69
C GLY A 188 -19.31 -7.42 15.05
N LEU A 189 -18.27 -6.66 15.41
CA LEU A 189 -18.38 -5.23 15.71
C LEU A 189 -18.87 -4.43 14.49
N GLU A 190 -19.75 -3.46 14.74
CA GLU A 190 -20.49 -2.74 13.69
C GLU A 190 -19.63 -1.69 12.98
N SER A 191 -18.54 -1.24 13.62
CA SER A 191 -17.67 -0.21 13.07
C SER A 191 -16.18 -0.54 13.23
N ARG A 192 -15.40 0.01 12.29
CA ARG A 192 -13.94 -0.06 12.31
C ARG A 192 -13.33 0.59 13.54
N GLU A 193 -13.95 1.67 14.00
CA GLU A 193 -13.54 2.39 15.21
C GLU A 193 -13.72 1.51 16.45
N GLN A 194 -14.82 0.75 16.55
CA GLN A 194 -15.01 -0.21 17.63
C GLN A 194 -13.97 -1.33 17.58
N ALA A 195 -13.68 -1.88 16.40
CA ALA A 195 -12.66 -2.92 16.24
C ALA A 195 -11.25 -2.43 16.64
N GLU A 196 -10.92 -1.19 16.27
CA GLU A 196 -9.67 -0.55 16.67
C GLU A 196 -9.59 -0.32 18.18
N GLN A 197 -10.66 0.17 18.80
CA GLN A 197 -10.74 0.36 20.25
C GLN A 197 -10.63 -0.98 21.00
N ALA A 198 -11.33 -2.02 20.54
CA ALA A 198 -11.26 -3.36 21.12
C ALA A 198 -9.83 -3.93 21.10
N LEU A 199 -9.17 -3.84 19.94
CA LEU A 199 -7.79 -4.26 19.74
C LEU A 199 -6.83 -3.50 20.67
N ARG A 200 -6.99 -2.18 20.77
CA ARG A 200 -6.14 -1.34 21.64
C ARG A 200 -6.33 -1.64 23.12
N ILE A 201 -7.56 -1.82 23.58
CA ILE A 201 -7.86 -2.13 25.00
C ILE A 201 -7.26 -3.48 25.38
N ALA A 202 -7.50 -4.52 24.57
CA ALA A 202 -6.97 -5.85 24.82
C ALA A 202 -5.44 -5.83 24.83
N LEU A 203 -4.83 -5.27 23.79
CA LEU A 203 -3.37 -5.26 23.64
C LEU A 203 -2.68 -4.41 24.71
N SER A 204 -3.21 -3.23 25.04
CA SER A 204 -2.64 -2.37 26.08
C SER A 204 -2.66 -3.05 27.45
N ASN A 205 -3.77 -3.69 27.81
CA ASN A 205 -3.88 -4.41 29.07
C ASN A 205 -2.98 -5.66 29.09
N ILE A 206 -2.92 -6.43 28.00
CA ILE A 206 -2.01 -7.58 27.89
C ILE A 206 -0.56 -7.12 28.03
N CYS A 207 -0.13 -6.08 27.31
CA CYS A 207 1.23 -5.53 27.43
C CYS A 207 1.56 -5.04 28.85
N ARG A 208 0.61 -4.40 29.55
CA ARG A 208 0.80 -4.00 30.96
C ARG A 208 0.87 -5.20 31.90
N ARG A 209 0.23 -6.33 31.55
CA ARG A 209 0.25 -7.55 32.36
C ARG A 209 1.57 -8.33 32.26
N LEU A 210 2.28 -8.18 31.13
CA LEU A 210 3.55 -8.81 30.82
C LEU A 210 4.74 -8.06 31.43
N THR A 211 5.91 -8.69 31.42
CA THR A 211 7.17 -7.99 31.68
C THR A 211 7.46 -6.97 30.58
N PRO A 212 8.23 -5.89 30.85
CA PRO A 212 8.51 -4.88 29.85
C PRO A 212 9.23 -5.44 28.62
N GLY A 213 10.09 -6.46 28.78
CA GLY A 213 10.78 -7.10 27.67
C GLY A 213 9.82 -7.84 26.74
N GLU A 214 8.94 -8.67 27.31
CA GLU A 214 7.96 -9.44 26.55
C GLU A 214 6.91 -8.54 25.87
N ALA A 215 6.43 -7.51 26.58
CA ALA A 215 5.54 -6.51 25.99
C ALA A 215 6.19 -5.78 24.80
N GLN A 216 7.51 -5.56 24.86
CA GLN A 216 8.24 -4.95 23.74
C GLN A 216 8.35 -5.88 22.55
N HIS A 217 8.61 -7.17 22.77
CA HIS A 217 8.72 -8.19 21.74
C HIS A 217 7.39 -8.40 21.02
N LEU A 218 6.29 -8.49 21.77
CA LEU A 218 4.94 -8.69 21.21
C LEU A 218 4.58 -7.56 20.24
N VAL A 219 4.77 -6.32 20.69
CA VAL A 219 4.44 -5.13 19.90
C VAL A 219 5.39 -4.95 18.71
N ALA A 220 6.62 -5.45 18.77
CA ALA A 220 7.56 -5.39 17.66
C ALA A 220 7.15 -6.28 16.47
N GLN A 221 6.32 -7.31 16.70
CA GLN A 221 5.79 -8.18 15.65
C GLN A 221 4.47 -7.67 15.07
N LEU A 222 3.84 -6.68 15.70
CA LEU A 222 2.57 -6.11 15.25
C LEU A 222 2.77 -5.00 14.21
N PRO A 223 1.72 -4.65 13.44
CA PRO A 223 1.80 -3.58 12.45
C PRO A 223 2.29 -2.27 13.08
N SER A 224 3.25 -1.61 12.44
CA SER A 224 3.94 -0.44 12.99
C SER A 224 3.00 0.73 13.36
N LYS A 225 1.89 0.89 12.64
CA LYS A 225 0.84 1.87 13.00
C LYS A 225 0.19 1.59 14.36
N LEU A 226 -0.03 0.32 14.69
CA LEU A 226 -0.55 -0.08 15.99
C LEU A 226 0.52 0.16 17.06
N ALA A 227 1.76 -0.21 16.79
CA ALA A 227 2.89 -0.02 17.71
C ALA A 227 3.11 1.47 18.08
N ILE A 228 3.00 2.40 17.13
CA ILE A 228 3.10 3.85 17.39
C ILE A 228 1.99 4.34 18.31
N SER A 229 0.79 3.76 18.21
CA SER A 229 -0.40 4.20 18.94
C SER A 229 -0.47 3.69 20.38
N LEU A 230 0.39 2.72 20.73
CA LEU A 230 0.53 2.17 22.07
C LEU A 230 1.62 2.95 22.80
N ASP A 231 1.21 3.99 23.53
CA ASP A 231 2.08 4.87 24.32
C ASP A 231 3.07 4.06 25.21
N ARG A 232 4.34 4.47 25.30
CA ARG A 232 5.42 3.74 26.01
C ARG A 232 6.18 4.66 26.96
N PRO A 233 6.72 4.15 28.09
CA PRO A 233 7.10 2.75 28.37
C PRO A 233 6.08 1.90 29.14
N TYR A 234 6.11 0.57 28.92
CA TYR A 234 5.31 -0.39 29.70
C TYR A 234 5.97 -0.66 31.06
N GLU A 235 5.30 -0.31 32.16
CA GLU A 235 5.79 -0.47 33.54
C GLU A 235 5.38 -1.82 34.18
N GLY A 236 5.04 -2.83 33.36
CA GLY A 236 4.54 -4.12 33.82
C GLY A 236 5.56 -4.97 34.60
N PRO A 237 5.14 -6.10 35.21
CA PRO A 237 3.80 -6.67 35.14
C PRO A 237 2.83 -6.07 36.18
N ASP A 238 1.75 -5.48 35.70
CA ASP A 238 0.63 -5.00 36.52
C ASP A 238 -0.29 -6.18 36.89
N LYS A 239 -0.21 -6.61 38.15
CA LYS A 239 -0.98 -7.77 38.65
C LYS A 239 -2.48 -7.50 38.81
N THR A 240 -2.91 -6.24 38.74
CA THR A 240 -4.32 -5.87 38.86
C THR A 240 -5.12 -6.19 37.60
N ILE A 241 -4.42 -6.39 36.46
CA ILE A 241 -5.05 -6.73 35.19
C ILE A 241 -5.40 -8.22 35.19
N THR A 242 -6.69 -8.50 35.03
CA THR A 242 -7.30 -9.83 34.90
C THR A 242 -8.19 -9.89 33.66
N THR A 243 -8.66 -11.08 33.31
CA THR A 243 -9.63 -11.27 32.22
C THR A 243 -10.89 -10.42 32.45
N GLU A 244 -11.38 -10.38 33.69
CA GLU A 244 -12.57 -9.64 34.09
C GLU A 244 -12.37 -8.12 34.00
N THR A 245 -11.18 -7.60 34.34
CA THR A 245 -10.92 -6.16 34.21
C THR A 245 -10.88 -5.74 32.74
N ILE A 246 -10.25 -6.54 31.87
CA ILE A 246 -10.21 -6.27 30.42
C ILE A 246 -11.62 -6.31 29.81
N GLN A 247 -12.42 -7.32 30.17
CA GLN A 247 -13.82 -7.40 29.75
C GLN A 247 -14.62 -6.19 30.27
N SER A 248 -14.35 -5.73 31.49
CA SER A 248 -14.99 -4.53 32.03
C SER A 248 -14.65 -3.28 31.24
N ASP A 249 -13.37 -3.09 30.89
CA ASP A 249 -12.91 -1.97 30.07
C ASP A 249 -13.58 -2.00 28.69
N LEU A 250 -13.60 -3.18 28.04
CA LEU A 250 -14.26 -3.37 26.75
C LEU A 250 -15.75 -3.01 26.81
N ARG A 251 -16.49 -3.49 27.83
CA ARG A 251 -17.91 -3.14 27.99
C ARG A 251 -18.12 -1.65 28.17
N GLN A 252 -17.29 -1.00 28.98
CA GLN A 252 -17.44 0.41 29.29
C GLN A 252 -17.15 1.28 28.07
N THR A 253 -16.07 0.99 27.34
CA THR A 253 -15.65 1.81 26.18
C THR A 253 -16.51 1.55 24.95
N LEU A 254 -16.88 0.30 24.68
CA LEU A 254 -17.63 -0.09 23.49
C LEU A 254 -19.15 -0.13 23.73
N HIS A 255 -19.61 0.17 24.94
CA HIS A 255 -21.02 0.12 25.35
C HIS A 255 -21.70 -1.23 25.09
N LEU A 256 -20.98 -2.32 25.39
CA LEU A 256 -21.42 -3.69 25.09
C LEU A 256 -22.33 -4.29 26.18
N ILE A 257 -23.16 -5.24 25.76
CA ILE A 257 -23.89 -6.15 26.65
C ILE A 257 -22.89 -7.09 27.35
N PRO A 258 -23.09 -7.48 28.62
CA PRO A 258 -22.11 -8.24 29.40
C PRO A 258 -21.52 -9.49 28.72
N ASP A 259 -22.34 -10.30 28.07
CA ASP A 259 -21.92 -11.58 27.52
C ASP A 259 -21.03 -11.42 26.27
N HIS A 260 -21.13 -10.30 25.55
CA HIS A 260 -20.37 -10.08 24.32
C HIS A 260 -18.90 -9.70 24.54
N ALA A 261 -18.55 -9.14 25.70
CA ALA A 261 -17.19 -8.66 25.94
C ALA A 261 -16.17 -9.79 26.09
N ALA A 262 -16.61 -10.95 26.59
CA ALA A 262 -15.78 -12.14 26.62
C ALA A 262 -15.45 -12.61 25.20
N ASP A 263 -16.48 -12.82 24.37
CA ASP A 263 -16.31 -13.26 22.98
C ASP A 263 -15.42 -12.32 22.17
N ILE A 264 -15.61 -11.00 22.34
CA ILE A 264 -14.78 -9.98 21.70
C ILE A 264 -13.32 -10.08 22.15
N LEU A 265 -13.07 -10.25 23.46
CA LEU A 265 -11.71 -10.38 23.97
C LEU A 265 -11.01 -11.61 23.39
N TYR A 266 -11.66 -12.78 23.41
CA TYR A 266 -11.07 -14.01 22.85
C TYR A 266 -10.83 -13.88 21.35
N ALA A 267 -11.79 -13.33 20.59
CA ALA A 267 -11.62 -13.09 19.15
C ALA A 267 -10.46 -12.13 18.85
N VAL A 268 -10.30 -11.06 19.64
CA VAL A 268 -9.18 -10.13 19.48
C VAL A 268 -7.85 -10.81 19.80
N CYS A 269 -7.77 -11.61 20.87
CA CYS A 269 -6.56 -12.36 21.22
C CYS A 269 -6.19 -13.41 20.16
N ASP A 270 -7.17 -14.08 19.56
CA ASP A 270 -6.98 -14.97 18.41
C ASP A 270 -6.37 -14.21 17.22
N VAL A 271 -6.91 -13.03 16.88
CA VAL A 271 -6.38 -12.20 15.78
C VAL A 271 -4.97 -11.70 16.07
N ILE A 272 -4.65 -11.35 17.32
CA ILE A 272 -3.28 -11.01 17.73
C ILE A 272 -2.37 -12.24 17.55
N ALA A 273 -2.81 -13.43 17.95
CA ALA A 273 -2.06 -14.67 17.81
C ALA A 273 -1.75 -15.02 16.36
N ASP A 274 -2.70 -14.80 15.45
CA ASP A 274 -2.51 -15.00 14.00
C ASP A 274 -1.52 -14.00 13.38
N SER A 275 -1.25 -12.89 14.06
CA SER A 275 -0.45 -11.77 13.55
C SER A 275 0.99 -11.78 14.04
N VAL A 276 1.35 -12.70 14.93
CA VAL A 276 2.69 -12.83 15.51
C VAL A 276 3.18 -14.28 15.39
N SER A 277 4.46 -14.52 15.63
CA SER A 277 5.02 -15.86 15.53
C SER A 277 4.51 -16.80 16.63
N ALA A 278 4.44 -18.10 16.33
CA ALA A 278 4.01 -19.10 17.31
C ALA A 278 4.84 -19.11 18.59
N GLY A 279 6.16 -18.89 18.47
CA GLY A 279 7.06 -18.78 19.63
C GLY A 279 6.81 -17.55 20.49
N GLU A 280 6.36 -16.45 19.89
CA GLU A 280 5.95 -15.26 20.64
C GLU A 280 4.72 -15.54 21.50
N ILE A 281 3.71 -16.23 20.94
CA ILE A 281 2.51 -16.60 21.71
C ILE A 281 2.83 -17.56 22.84
N GLU A 282 3.77 -18.48 22.65
CA GLU A 282 4.23 -19.35 23.73
C GLU A 282 4.89 -18.56 24.87
N SER A 283 5.73 -17.58 24.54
CA SER A 283 6.39 -16.69 25.52
C SER A 283 5.38 -15.82 26.28
N VAL A 284 4.44 -15.17 25.58
CA VAL A 284 3.34 -14.40 26.19
C VAL A 284 2.53 -15.28 27.15
N ARG A 285 2.14 -16.49 26.72
CA ARG A 285 1.39 -17.44 27.57
C ARG A 285 2.18 -17.91 28.78
N ALA A 286 3.50 -18.01 28.68
CA ALA A 286 4.34 -18.44 29.80
C ALA A 286 4.35 -17.40 30.93
N GLU A 287 4.30 -16.10 30.60
CA GLU A 287 4.24 -15.01 31.57
C GLU A 287 2.84 -14.75 32.13
N LEU A 288 1.78 -15.06 31.35
CA LEU A 288 0.41 -14.85 31.80
C LEU A 288 0.03 -15.79 32.98
N PRO A 289 -0.74 -15.30 33.96
CA PRO A 289 -1.32 -16.14 35.01
C PRO A 289 -2.19 -17.26 34.43
N THR A 290 -2.31 -18.39 35.14
CA THR A 290 -3.10 -19.55 34.70
C THR A 290 -4.50 -19.19 34.21
N ALA A 291 -5.20 -18.28 34.90
CA ALA A 291 -6.55 -17.83 34.55
C ALA A 291 -6.64 -17.03 33.22
N MET A 292 -5.51 -16.54 32.69
CA MET A 292 -5.43 -15.77 31.45
C MET A 292 -4.81 -16.57 30.30
N LYS A 293 -4.26 -17.77 30.56
CA LYS A 293 -3.57 -18.56 29.53
C LYS A 293 -4.49 -19.00 28.40
N ASP A 294 -5.79 -19.12 28.67
CA ASP A 294 -6.79 -19.51 27.68
C ASP A 294 -7.19 -18.37 26.74
N LEU A 295 -6.82 -17.11 27.06
CA LEU A 295 -7.03 -15.97 26.14
C LEU A 295 -6.31 -16.19 24.82
N PHE A 296 -5.17 -16.87 24.85
CA PHE A 296 -4.41 -17.23 23.66
C PHE A 296 -4.55 -18.72 23.39
N PRO A 297 -4.57 -19.14 22.12
CA PRO A 297 -4.75 -20.55 21.75
C PRO A 297 -3.54 -21.42 22.08
N THR A 298 -3.77 -22.72 22.33
CA THR A 298 -2.70 -23.73 22.54
C THR A 298 -2.23 -24.28 21.20
N MET A 299 -0.92 -24.50 21.05
CA MET A 299 -0.35 -25.04 19.82
C MET A 299 -0.47 -26.57 19.73
N PRO A 300 -0.63 -27.15 18.52
CA PRO A 300 -0.60 -26.47 17.22
C PRO A 300 -1.94 -25.80 16.89
N TYR A 301 -1.91 -24.47 16.83
CA TYR A 301 -3.01 -23.66 16.36
C TYR A 301 -3.00 -23.69 14.85
N ARG A 302 -3.81 -24.56 14.27
CA ARG A 302 -4.31 -24.42 12.89
C ARG A 302 -5.80 -24.20 13.00
N ARG A 303 -6.29 -23.02 12.62
CA ARG A 303 -7.66 -22.94 12.09
C ARG A 303 -7.64 -23.52 10.68
N ALA A 304 -8.52 -24.49 10.45
CA ALA A 304 -8.81 -25.05 9.14
C ALA A 304 -9.72 -24.08 8.38
N GLY A 305 -9.41 -23.84 7.11
CA GLY A 305 -10.28 -23.14 6.15
C GLY A 305 -9.81 -21.75 5.77
#